data_AF-A0A9E5RFW5-F1
#
_entry.id   AF-A0A9E5RFW5-F1
#
_cell.length_a   1.000
_cell.length_b   1.000
_cell.length_c   1.000
_cell.angle_alpha   90.00
_cell.angle_beta   90.00
_cell.angle_gamma   90.00
#
_symmetry.space_group_name_H-M   'P 1'
#
loop_
_entity.id
_entity.type
_entity.pdbx_description
1 polymer ?
#
loop_
_entity_poly.entity_id
_entity_poly.type
_entity_poly.pdbx_seq_one_letter_code
_entity_poly.pdbx_strand_id
1 'polypeptide(L)'
;MQSQKNHKIDLNSDYPCPCRRRGRLTPIALTEAFGCNRCQQIFVVQEGGYVIEQLSTNYPYKRAWRWSGHQWSMAHSSLSRGYLSLTLAIIFGLVFLLLITTLQSPLSTSITFRVIAALFLSVLLVFMLWLACRR
;
A
#
# COMPACT_ATOMS: atom_id res chain seq x y z
N MET A 1 10.04 -12.93 -21.93
CA MET A 1 9.18 -12.94 -20.72
C MET A 1 9.30 -14.31 -20.06
N GLN A 2 10.18 -14.47 -19.06
CA GLN A 2 10.28 -15.73 -18.31
C GLN A 2 9.03 -15.86 -17.43
N SER A 3 8.18 -16.83 -17.76
CA SER A 3 7.07 -17.25 -16.92
C SER A 3 7.65 -17.75 -15.59
N GLN A 4 7.67 -16.88 -14.57
CA GLN A 4 8.01 -17.28 -13.21
C GLN A 4 6.92 -18.26 -12.78
N LYS A 5 7.20 -19.56 -12.90
CA LYS A 5 6.35 -20.61 -12.33
C LYS A 5 6.16 -20.27 -10.86
N ASN A 6 4.93 -19.96 -10.48
CA ASN A 6 4.58 -19.69 -9.09
C ASN A 6 4.92 -20.93 -8.27
N HIS A 7 5.97 -20.85 -7.45
CA HIS A 7 6.35 -21.95 -6.56
C HIS A 7 5.56 -21.81 -5.27
N LYS A 8 4.79 -22.84 -4.93
CA LYS A 8 4.07 -22.88 -3.66
C LYS A 8 5.09 -22.95 -2.53
N ILE A 9 4.88 -22.14 -1.50
CA ILE A 9 5.72 -22.10 -0.31
C ILE A 9 5.34 -23.31 0.53
N ASP A 10 6.28 -24.23 0.67
CA ASP A 10 6.17 -25.37 1.59
C ASP A 10 6.41 -24.90 3.03
N LEU A 11 5.48 -25.20 3.93
CA LEU A 11 5.51 -24.83 5.34
C LEU A 11 6.48 -25.69 6.17
N ASN A 12 6.96 -26.80 5.60
CA ASN A 12 7.92 -27.67 6.28
C ASN A 12 9.38 -27.34 5.93
N SER A 13 9.59 -26.49 4.93
CA SER A 13 10.92 -26.12 4.48
C SER A 13 11.34 -24.76 5.03
N ASP A 14 12.65 -24.55 5.04
CA ASP A 14 13.25 -23.35 5.55
C ASP A 14 13.77 -22.47 4.41
N TYR A 15 13.47 -21.18 4.50
CA TYR A 15 13.80 -20.23 3.43
C TYR A 15 14.82 -19.21 3.90
N PRO A 16 15.65 -18.65 3.01
CA PRO A 16 16.51 -17.52 3.36
C PRO A 16 15.66 -16.31 3.73
N CYS A 17 16.11 -15.49 4.66
CA CYS A 17 15.35 -14.30 5.07
C CYS A 17 15.40 -13.19 4.00
N PRO A 18 14.26 -12.56 3.63
CA PRO A 18 14.22 -11.42 2.70
C PRO A 18 14.92 -10.16 3.24
N CYS A 19 15.13 -10.03 4.55
CA CYS A 19 15.75 -8.85 5.18
C CYS A 19 17.28 -8.77 5.00
N ARG A 20 17.90 -9.61 4.15
CA ARG A 20 19.36 -9.70 3.88
C ARG A 20 20.28 -9.96 5.09
N ARG A 21 19.76 -10.14 6.31
CA ARG A 21 20.55 -10.35 7.54
C ARG A 21 21.11 -11.78 7.75
N ARG A 22 21.29 -12.57 6.68
CA ARG A 22 21.71 -13.99 6.73
C ARG A 22 20.87 -14.86 7.68
N GLY A 23 19.61 -14.47 7.92
CA GLY A 23 18.66 -15.26 8.72
C GLY A 23 17.99 -16.34 7.89
N ARG A 24 17.41 -17.33 8.56
CA ARG A 24 16.52 -18.34 7.97
C ARG A 24 15.11 -18.17 8.55
N LEU A 25 14.12 -18.32 7.69
CA LEU A 25 12.72 -18.39 8.02
C LEU A 25 12.42 -19.82 8.45
N THR A 26 12.06 -19.99 9.71
CA THR A 26 11.67 -21.27 10.30
C THR A 26 10.16 -21.28 10.50
N PRO A 27 9.47 -22.37 10.16
CA PRO A 27 8.03 -22.46 10.37
C PRO A 27 7.68 -22.43 11.84
N ILE A 28 6.58 -21.75 12.18
CA ILE A 28 6.01 -21.74 13.52
C ILE A 28 4.95 -22.85 13.54
N ALA A 29 5.21 -23.90 14.32
CA ALA A 29 4.33 -25.06 14.39
C ALA A 29 2.87 -24.64 14.65
N LEU A 30 1.93 -25.32 13.97
CA LEU A 30 0.48 -25.09 14.07
C LEU A 30 0.00 -23.72 13.54
N THR A 31 0.83 -23.00 12.78
CA THR A 31 0.44 -21.75 12.13
C THR A 31 0.94 -21.68 10.69
N GLU A 32 0.20 -20.97 9.84
CA GLU A 32 0.61 -20.62 8.47
C GLU A 32 1.61 -19.45 8.48
N ALA A 33 2.62 -19.51 9.36
CA ALA A 33 3.55 -18.42 9.61
C ALA A 33 5.00 -18.89 9.78
N PHE A 34 5.92 -18.03 9.35
CA PHE A 34 7.36 -18.20 9.46
C PHE A 34 7.95 -17.14 10.38
N GLY A 35 8.83 -17.56 11.28
CA GLY A 35 9.67 -16.67 12.10
C GLY A 35 11.09 -16.58 11.53
N CYS A 36 11.66 -15.37 11.42
CA CYS A 36 13.09 -15.24 11.14
C CYS A 36 13.91 -15.41 12.43
N ASN A 37 14.82 -16.38 12.48
CA ASN A 37 15.68 -16.66 13.63
C ASN A 37 16.61 -15.50 14.07
N ARG A 38 16.94 -14.58 13.16
CA ARG A 38 17.80 -13.41 13.45
C ARG A 38 17.05 -12.09 13.54
N CYS A 39 15.96 -11.97 12.81
CA CYS A 39 15.23 -10.72 12.64
C CYS A 39 14.09 -10.59 13.64
N GLN A 40 13.65 -11.71 14.23
CA GLN A 40 12.48 -11.81 15.11
C GLN A 40 11.21 -11.20 14.48
N GLN A 41 11.14 -11.21 13.15
CA GLN A 41 9.97 -10.79 12.38
C GLN A 41 9.17 -12.03 12.00
N ILE A 42 7.85 -11.90 12.07
CA ILE A 42 6.89 -12.95 11.68
C ILE A 42 6.38 -12.63 10.28
N PHE A 43 6.35 -13.64 9.43
CA PHE A 43 5.85 -13.59 8.08
C PHE A 43 4.70 -14.58 7.95
N VAL A 44 3.52 -14.13 7.58
CA VAL A 44 2.33 -14.98 7.41
C VAL A 44 2.20 -15.36 5.94
N VAL A 45 1.92 -16.62 5.66
CA VAL A 45 1.61 -17.10 4.31
C VAL A 45 0.19 -16.69 3.98
N GLN A 46 0.01 -16.01 2.83
CA GLN A 46 -1.32 -15.62 2.34
C GLN A 46 -2.10 -16.87 1.91
N GLU A 47 -3.44 -16.83 1.89
CA GLU A 47 -4.31 -17.98 1.58
C GLU A 47 -3.99 -18.70 0.25
N GLY A 48 -3.32 -18.02 -0.70
CA GLY A 48 -2.85 -18.64 -1.94
C GLY A 48 -1.60 -19.53 -1.80
N GLY A 49 -0.84 -19.45 -0.70
CA GLY A 49 0.38 -20.26 -0.50
C GLY A 49 1.57 -19.84 -1.37
N TYR A 50 1.51 -18.70 -2.07
CA TYR A 50 2.57 -18.23 -2.98
C TYR A 50 3.29 -16.98 -2.47
N VAL A 51 2.73 -16.31 -1.47
CA VAL A 51 3.17 -15.00 -1.01
C VAL A 51 3.24 -15.02 0.51
N ILE A 52 4.33 -14.48 1.05
CA ILE A 52 4.44 -14.15 2.47
C ILE A 52 4.20 -12.66 2.68
N GLU A 53 3.44 -12.33 3.71
CA GLU A 53 3.25 -10.96 4.20
C GLU A 53 3.94 -10.80 5.55
N GLN A 54 4.68 -9.71 5.74
CA GLN A 54 5.23 -9.41 7.07
C GLN A 54 4.10 -8.95 8.01
N LEU A 55 4.02 -9.59 9.18
CA LEU A 55 3.15 -9.17 10.27
C LEU A 55 3.82 -8.00 11.00
N SER A 56 3.70 -6.78 10.47
CA SER A 56 4.18 -5.57 11.14
C SER A 56 3.13 -5.05 12.12
N THR A 57 3.58 -4.62 13.31
CA THR A 57 2.72 -3.95 14.29
C THR A 57 2.30 -2.55 13.86
N ASN A 58 3.05 -1.91 12.96
CA ASN A 58 2.69 -0.65 12.31
C ASN A 58 1.97 -0.91 10.97
N TYR A 59 0.72 -0.47 10.87
CA TYR A 59 -0.23 -0.81 9.79
C TYR A 59 -0.45 0.34 8.79
N PRO A 60 0.54 0.70 7.95
CA PRO A 60 0.12 1.09 6.59
C PRO A 60 0.91 0.44 5.45
N TYR A 61 2.00 -0.27 5.77
CA TYR A 61 2.92 -0.79 4.77
C TYR A 61 3.23 -2.27 4.99
N LYS A 62 2.22 -3.13 4.79
CA LYS A 62 2.43 -4.58 4.68
C LYS A 62 3.28 -4.85 3.44
N ARG A 63 4.54 -5.23 3.66
CA ARG A 63 5.39 -5.72 2.58
C ARG A 63 5.05 -7.18 2.32
N ALA A 64 4.87 -7.51 1.05
CA ALA A 64 4.61 -8.86 0.59
C ALA A 64 5.75 -9.33 -0.31
N TRP A 65 6.13 -10.59 -0.19
CA TRP A 65 7.16 -11.22 -1.01
C TRP A 65 6.65 -12.51 -1.60
N ARG A 66 7.00 -12.77 -2.85
CA ARG A 66 6.74 -14.03 -3.53
C ARG A 66 8.04 -14.81 -3.65
N TRP A 67 7.98 -16.12 -3.44
CA TRP A 67 9.12 -16.99 -3.65
C TRP A 67 9.23 -17.36 -5.13
N SER A 68 10.37 -17.04 -5.75
CA SER A 68 10.63 -17.37 -7.17
C SER A 68 11.31 -18.73 -7.35
N GLY A 69 11.47 -19.52 -6.28
CA GLY A 69 12.23 -20.77 -6.26
C GLY A 69 13.69 -20.62 -5.80
N HIS A 70 14.30 -19.44 -5.98
CA HIS A 70 15.71 -19.20 -5.63
C HIS A 70 15.90 -17.89 -4.84
N GLN A 71 15.02 -16.92 -5.07
CA GLN A 71 15.08 -15.60 -4.45
C GLN A 71 13.68 -15.07 -4.14
N TRP A 72 13.62 -14.09 -3.24
CA TRP A 72 12.41 -13.34 -2.95
C TRP A 72 12.20 -12.23 -3.97
N SER A 73 11.05 -12.22 -4.63
CA SER A 73 10.59 -11.08 -5.42
C SER A 73 9.56 -10.27 -4.63
N MET A 74 9.58 -8.94 -4.77
CA MET A 74 8.56 -8.10 -4.11
C MET A 74 7.21 -8.35 -4.79
N ALA A 75 6.25 -8.85 -4.02
CA ALA A 75 4.86 -8.87 -4.44
C ALA A 75 4.29 -7.50 -4.05
N HIS A 76 3.95 -6.67 -5.04
CA HIS A 76 3.38 -5.35 -4.77
C HIS A 76 2.21 -5.47 -3.79
N SER A 77 2.28 -4.76 -2.67
CA SER A 77 1.17 -4.66 -1.72
C SER A 77 0.00 -4.00 -2.45
N SER A 78 -1.10 -4.73 -2.58
CA SER A 78 -2.32 -4.30 -3.29
C SER A 78 -2.87 -2.95 -2.80
N LEU A 79 -2.51 -2.54 -1.58
CA LEU A 79 -2.86 -1.26 -0.96
C LEU A 79 -2.29 -0.02 -1.67
N SER A 80 -1.21 -0.14 -2.44
CA SER A 80 -0.70 0.99 -3.23
C SER A 80 -1.70 1.45 -4.31
N ARG A 81 -2.52 0.53 -4.83
CA ARG A 81 -3.44 0.80 -5.95
C ARG A 81 -4.66 1.61 -5.52
N GLY A 82 -5.16 1.37 -4.31
CA GLY A 82 -6.30 2.10 -3.75
C GLY A 82 -5.95 3.55 -3.41
N TYR A 83 -4.77 3.78 -2.83
CA TYR A 83 -4.33 5.11 -2.45
C TYR A 83 -4.06 6.01 -3.66
N LEU A 84 -3.39 5.47 -4.69
CA LEU A 84 -3.14 6.20 -5.94
C LEU A 84 -4.44 6.60 -6.63
N SER A 85 -5.40 5.67 -6.71
CA SER A 85 -6.72 5.93 -7.31
C SER A 85 -7.49 7.00 -6.54
N LEU A 86 -7.45 6.94 -5.20
CA LEU A 86 -8.10 7.92 -4.33
C LEU A 86 -7.44 9.30 -4.46
N THR A 87 -6.11 9.39 -4.47
CA THR A 87 -5.40 10.66 -4.69
C THR A 87 -5.71 11.24 -6.06
N LEU A 88 -5.76 10.42 -7.12
CA LEU A 88 -6.13 10.87 -8.46
C LEU A 88 -7.57 11.38 -8.51
N ALA A 89 -8.53 10.65 -7.92
CA ALA A 89 -9.92 11.07 -7.86
C ALA A 89 -10.10 12.44 -7.16
N ILE A 90 -9.33 12.69 -6.11
CA ILE A 90 -9.35 13.97 -5.37
C ILE A 90 -8.75 15.10 -6.22
N ILE A 91 -7.62 14.86 -6.88
CA ILE A 91 -6.99 15.85 -7.77
C ILE A 91 -7.94 16.20 -8.92
N PHE A 92 -8.54 15.18 -9.56
CA PHE A 92 -9.53 15.40 -10.61
C PHE A 92 -10.78 16.12 -10.10
N GLY A 93 -11.27 15.79 -8.90
CA GLY A 93 -12.39 16.48 -8.28
C GLY A 93 -12.11 17.96 -8.01
N LEU A 94 -10.92 18.30 -7.53
CA LEU A 94 -10.49 19.68 -7.30
C LEU A 94 -10.36 20.46 -8.62
N VAL A 95 -9.71 19.89 -9.63
CA VAL A 95 -9.58 20.51 -10.95
C VAL A 95 -10.94 20.74 -11.60
N PHE A 96 -11.85 19.77 -11.48
CA PHE A 96 -13.21 19.87 -12.02
C PHE A 96 -14.06 20.93 -11.28
N LEU A 97 -13.95 21.01 -9.95
CA LEU A 97 -14.64 22.04 -9.16
C LEU A 97 -14.16 23.45 -9.53
N LEU A 98 -12.85 23.63 -9.71
CA LEU A 98 -12.23 24.89 -10.16
C LEU A 98 -12.64 25.22 -11.60
N LEU A 99 -12.74 24.23 -12.48
CA LEU A 99 -13.15 24.42 -13.88
C LEU A 99 -14.64 24.77 -14.01
N ILE A 100 -15.51 24.12 -13.24
CA ILE A 100 -16.94 24.45 -13.21
C ILE A 100 -17.16 25.87 -12.67
N THR A 101 -16.44 26.24 -11.60
CA THR A 101 -16.55 27.59 -11.03
C THR A 101 -16.04 28.69 -11.96
N THR A 102 -15.13 28.39 -12.89
CA THR A 102 -14.65 29.35 -13.91
C THR A 102 -15.53 29.40 -15.17
N LEU A 103 -16.14 28.28 -15.60
CA LEU A 103 -16.99 28.25 -16.80
C LEU A 103 -18.44 28.70 -16.54
N GLN A 104 -18.99 28.53 -15.33
CA GLN A 104 -20.43 28.66 -15.09
C GLN A 104 -20.96 30.05 -14.70
N SER A 105 -20.19 31.14 -14.66
CA SER A 105 -20.82 32.40 -14.18
C SER A 105 -20.40 33.71 -14.86
N PRO A 106 -21.40 34.49 -15.31
CA PRO A 106 -21.24 35.89 -15.68
C PRO A 106 -21.07 36.77 -14.42
N LEU A 107 -19.94 37.47 -14.38
CA LEU A 107 -19.67 38.82 -13.86
C LEU A 107 -20.22 39.39 -12.51
N SER A 108 -21.04 38.74 -11.68
CA SER A 108 -21.72 39.48 -10.58
C SER A 108 -21.73 38.91 -9.15
N THR A 109 -21.30 37.67 -8.88
CA THR A 109 -21.07 37.21 -7.48
C THR A 109 -19.61 37.43 -7.12
N SER A 110 -19.33 38.12 -6.00
CA SER A 110 -17.98 38.51 -5.59
C SER A 110 -17.02 37.31 -5.61
N ILE A 111 -16.13 37.35 -6.61
CA ILE A 111 -15.13 36.32 -6.95
C ILE A 111 -14.33 35.89 -5.71
N THR A 112 -14.15 36.81 -4.77
CA THR A 112 -13.49 36.61 -3.47
C THR A 112 -14.11 35.49 -2.64
N PHE A 113 -15.44 35.43 -2.50
CA PHE A 113 -16.09 34.39 -1.69
C PHE A 113 -15.90 33.00 -2.30
N ARG A 114 -15.92 32.91 -3.64
CA ARG A 114 -15.74 31.64 -4.36
C ARG A 114 -14.31 31.11 -4.22
N VAL A 115 -13.32 32.00 -4.35
CA VAL A 115 -11.91 31.65 -4.16
C VAL A 115 -11.66 31.18 -2.73
N ILE A 116 -12.23 31.87 -1.73
CA ILE A 116 -12.10 31.50 -0.32
C ILE A 116 -12.72 30.14 -0.04
N ALA A 117 -13.93 29.87 -0.55
CA ALA A 117 -14.62 28.60 -0.37
C ALA A 117 -13.85 27.43 -1.02
N ALA A 118 -13.34 27.61 -2.24
CA ALA A 118 -12.54 26.60 -2.94
C ALA A 118 -11.22 26.30 -2.21
N LEU A 119 -10.57 27.34 -1.70
CA LEU A 119 -9.33 27.22 -0.95
C LEU A 119 -9.56 26.50 0.39
N PHE A 120 -10.64 26.81 1.09
CA PHE A 120 -11.03 26.14 2.33
C PHE A 120 -11.31 24.65 2.11
N LEU A 121 -12.05 24.31 1.05
CA LEU A 121 -12.40 22.93 0.70
C LEU A 121 -11.17 22.11 0.27
N SER A 122 -10.23 22.74 -0.45
CA SER A 122 -8.92 22.17 -0.78
C SER A 122 -8.09 21.86 0.47
N VAL A 123 -8.00 22.81 1.40
CA VAL A 123 -7.25 22.63 2.66
C VAL A 123 -7.84 21.50 3.51
N LEU A 124 -9.16 21.41 3.61
CA LEU A 124 -9.81 20.31 4.33
C LEU A 124 -9.51 18.95 3.71
N LEU A 125 -9.52 18.84 2.37
CA LEU A 125 -9.17 17.60 1.67
C LEU A 125 -7.72 17.19 1.91
N VAL A 126 -6.79 18.14 1.81
CA VAL A 126 -5.36 17.90 2.09
C VAL A 126 -5.16 17.49 3.54
N PHE A 127 -5.88 18.10 4.48
CA PHE A 127 -5.81 17.75 5.91
C PHE A 127 -6.35 16.35 6.19
N MET A 128 -7.49 15.98 5.61
CA MET A 128 -8.06 14.63 5.73
C MET A 128 -7.14 13.57 5.12
N LEU A 129 -6.51 13.87 3.99
CA LEU A 129 -5.48 13.00 3.39
C LEU A 129 -4.24 12.90 4.26
N TRP A 130 -3.78 14.01 4.83
CA TRP A 130 -2.65 14.00 5.74
C TRP A 130 -2.94 13.14 6.98
N LEU A 131 -4.13 13.24 7.56
CA LEU A 131 -4.57 12.38 8.66
C LEU A 131 -4.65 10.90 8.25
N ALA A 132 -5.15 10.61 7.04
CA ALA A 132 -5.24 9.26 6.51
C ALA A 132 -3.87 8.67 6.13
N CYS A 133 -2.88 9.50 5.78
CA CYS A 133 -1.49 9.11 5.52
C CYS A 133 -0.68 8.97 6.82
N ARG A 134 -1.10 9.66 7.88
CA ARG A 134 -0.38 9.71 9.17
C ARG A 134 -0.79 8.60 10.14
N ARG A 135 -1.86 7.85 9.86
CA ARG A 135 -2.24 6.63 10.58
C ARG A 135 -1.74 5.38 9.85
#